data_AF-A0A0X8D2Q7-F1
#
_entry.id   AF-A0A0X8D2Q7-F1
#
_cell.length_a   1.000
_cell.length_b   1.000
_cell.length_c   1.000
_cell.angle_alpha   90.00
_cell.angle_beta   90.00
_cell.angle_gamma   90.00
#
_symmetry.space_group_name_H-M   'P 1'
#
loop_
_entity.id
_entity.type
_entity.pdbx_description
1 polymer ?
#
loop_
_entity_poly.entity_id
_entity_poly.type
_entity_poly.pdbx_seq_one_letter_code
_entity_poly.pdbx_strand_id
1 'polypeptide(L)' 'MKNANERSYSDEDANLLLQHEVEIMESIIESKSKYRKIIHAGIARWVKDFQEGRIEIKTVDDLKKLIEIDLELQRDDL' A
#
# COMPACT_ATOMS: atom_id res chain seq x y z
N MET A 1 48.06 12.03 -15.57
CA MET A 1 47.59 12.17 -14.16
C MET A 1 46.12 11.78 -14.14
N LYS A 2 45.72 10.80 -13.34
CA LYS A 2 44.30 10.42 -13.17
C LYS A 2 43.79 11.19 -11.95
N ASN A 3 42.84 12.10 -12.13
CA ASN A 3 42.17 12.77 -11.04
C ASN A 3 41.08 11.84 -10.48
N ALA A 4 41.37 11.15 -9.39
CA ALA A 4 40.33 10.49 -8.61
C ALA A 4 39.63 11.58 -7.78
N ASN A 5 38.40 11.94 -8.15
CA ASN A 5 37.55 12.76 -7.30
C ASN A 5 37.03 11.87 -6.17
N GLU A 6 37.67 11.93 -5.01
CA GLU A 6 37.18 11.28 -3.79
C GLU A 6 36.00 12.11 -3.26
N ARG A 7 34.78 11.65 -3.55
CA ARG A 7 33.59 12.14 -2.85
C ARG A 7 33.53 11.45 -1.49
N SER A 8 33.93 12.15 -0.43
CA SER A 8 33.54 11.78 0.93
C SER A 8 32.11 12.28 1.15
N TYR A 9 31.15 11.37 1.31
CA TYR A 9 29.85 11.75 1.84
C TYR A 9 30.06 12.29 3.25
N SER A 10 29.55 13.49 3.53
CA SER A 10 29.50 13.98 4.90
C SER A 10 28.42 13.22 5.67
N ASP A 11 28.53 13.18 7.00
CA ASP A 11 27.47 12.61 7.85
C ASP A 11 26.11 13.32 7.62
N GLU A 12 26.15 14.57 7.19
CA GLU A 12 24.97 15.37 6.83
C GLU A 12 24.31 14.89 5.53
N ASP A 13 25.10 14.53 4.51
CA ASP A 13 24.59 13.94 3.26
C ASP A 13 23.95 12.57 3.51
N ALA A 14 24.54 11.76 4.39
CA ALA A 14 24.00 10.45 4.75
C ALA A 14 22.67 10.57 5.49
N ASN A 15 22.55 11.52 6.43
CA ASN A 15 21.30 11.80 7.13
C ASN A 15 20.21 12.32 6.18
N LEU A 16 20.56 13.17 5.21
CA LEU A 16 19.61 13.68 4.23
C LEU A 16 19.03 12.55 3.35
N LEU A 17 19.87 11.60 2.94
CA LEU A 17 19.44 10.43 2.17
C LEU A 17 18.49 9.54 2.98
N LEU A 18 18.83 9.27 4.26
CA LEU A 18 17.98 8.51 5.16
C LEU A 18 16.62 9.19 5.40
N GLN A 19 16.61 10.51 5.57
CA GLN A 19 15.38 11.25 5.79
C GLN A 19 14.45 11.20 4.56
N HIS A 20 15.02 11.32 3.37
CA HIS A 20 14.28 11.16 2.12
C HIS A 20 13.71 9.75 1.95
N GLU A 21 14.46 8.71 2.32
CA GLU A 21 13.96 7.32 2.32
C GLU A 21 12.79 7.13 3.30
N VAL A 22 12.88 7.73 4.49
CA VAL A 22 11.78 7.73 5.47
C VAL A 22 10.53 8.43 4.91
N GLU A 23 10.68 9.61 4.31
CA GLU A 23 9.55 10.35 3.72
C GLU A 23 8.87 9.54 2.60
N ILE A 24 9.65 8.86 1.76
CA ILE A 24 9.11 7.95 0.74
C ILE A 24 8.31 6.82 1.41
N MET A 25 8.88 6.15 2.42
CA MET A 25 8.21 5.06 3.12
C MET A 25 6.90 5.54 3.79
N GLU A 26 6.92 6.69 4.44
CA GLU A 26 5.73 7.29 5.06
C GLU A 26 4.64 7.57 4.01
N SER A 27 5.01 8.11 2.84
CA SER A 27 4.06 8.37 1.75
C SER A 27 3.41 7.08 1.20
N ILE A 28 4.19 5.99 1.14
CA ILE A 28 3.70 4.67 0.71
C ILE A 28 2.74 4.11 1.74
N ILE A 29 3.10 4.17 3.03
CA ILE A 29 2.27 3.70 4.14
C ILE A 29 0.93 4.46 4.17
N GLU A 30 0.97 5.79 4.03
CA GLU A 30 -0.24 6.62 4.02
C GLU A 30 -1.15 6.25 2.83
N SER A 31 -0.57 6.05 1.65
CA SER A 31 -1.30 5.65 0.45
C SER A 31 -1.96 4.27 0.62
N LYS A 32 -1.20 3.28 1.11
CA LYS A 32 -1.74 1.93 1.42
C LYS A 32 -2.90 2.01 2.43
N SER A 33 -2.78 2.85 3.46
CA SER A 33 -3.85 3.08 4.46
C SER A 33 -5.13 3.65 3.85
N LYS A 34 -5.01 4.59 2.90
CA LYS A 34 -6.17 5.15 2.16
C LYS A 34 -6.87 4.06 1.34
N TYR A 35 -6.12 3.23 0.62
CA TYR A 35 -6.71 2.12 -0.15
C TYR A 35 -7.40 1.09 0.74
N ARG A 36 -6.79 0.69 1.86
CA ARG A 36 -7.39 -0.24 2.83
C ARG A 36 -8.75 0.24 3.35
N LYS A 37 -8.88 1.55 3.63
CA LYS A 37 -10.17 2.15 4.03
C LYS A 37 -11.23 2.02 2.94
N ILE A 38 -10.87 2.25 1.68
CA ILE A 38 -11.78 2.14 0.53
C ILE A 38 -12.24 0.70 0.36
N ILE A 39 -11.31 -0.26 0.42
CA ILE A 39 -11.62 -1.69 0.28
C ILE A 39 -12.54 -2.16 1.41
N HIS A 40 -12.24 -1.82 2.66
CA HIS A 40 -13.12 -2.14 3.78
C HIS A 40 -14.54 -1.56 3.62
N ALA A 41 -14.65 -0.31 3.15
CA ALA A 41 -15.97 0.28 2.88
C ALA A 41 -16.70 -0.45 1.76
N GLY A 42 -15.98 -0.87 0.71
CA GLY A 42 -16.50 -1.69 -0.39
C GLY A 42 -17.01 -3.05 0.08
N ILE A 43 -16.22 -3.78 0.88
CA ILE A 43 -16.61 -5.06 1.47
C ILE A 43 -17.83 -4.89 2.37
N ALA A 44 -17.84 -3.90 3.26
CA ALA A 44 -18.97 -3.65 4.15
C ALA A 44 -20.26 -3.35 3.37
N ARG A 45 -20.17 -2.56 2.29
CA ARG A 45 -21.31 -2.27 1.43
C ARG A 45 -21.79 -3.51 0.70
N TRP A 46 -20.87 -4.30 0.15
CA TRP A 46 -21.16 -5.55 -0.55
C TRP A 46 -21.85 -6.55 0.39
N VAL A 47 -21.36 -6.73 1.62
CA VAL A 47 -21.97 -7.63 2.62
C VAL A 47 -23.39 -7.18 2.95
N LYS A 48 -23.60 -5.87 3.12
CA LYS A 48 -24.92 -5.30 3.39
C LYS A 48 -25.89 -5.54 2.22
N ASP A 49 -25.45 -5.26 1.00
CA ASP A 49 -26.29 -5.44 -0.19
C ASP A 49 -26.60 -6.93 -0.45
N PHE A 50 -25.70 -7.85 -0.07
CA PHE A 50 -25.94 -9.29 -0.11
C PHE A 50 -26.98 -9.73 0.94
N GLN A 51 -26.85 -9.27 2.19
CA GLN A 51 -27.81 -9.57 3.26
C GLN A 51 -29.23 -9.06 2.95
N GLU A 52 -29.31 -7.92 2.26
CA GLU A 52 -30.60 -7.32 1.86
C GLU A 52 -31.16 -7.92 0.56
N GLY A 53 -30.51 -8.94 -0.01
CA GLY A 53 -30.95 -9.62 -1.24
C GLY A 53 -30.88 -8.74 -2.50
N ARG A 54 -30.17 -7.61 -2.44
CA ARG A 54 -29.97 -6.69 -3.59
C ARG A 54 -28.97 -7.24 -4.61
N ILE A 55 -28.04 -8.06 -4.16
CA ILE A 55 -27.09 -8.79 -5.00
C ILE A 55 -27.29 -10.29 -4.77
N GLU A 56 -27.39 -11.02 -5.88
CA GLU A 56 -27.48 -12.46 -5.90
C GLU A 56 -26.12 -13.02 -6.34
N ILE A 57 -25.43 -13.73 -5.45
CA ILE A 57 -24.13 -14.32 -5.75
C ILE A 57 -24.34 -15.55 -6.62
N LYS A 58 -24.17 -15.39 -7.94
CA LYS A 58 -24.25 -16.51 -8.90
C LYS A 58 -22.93 -17.29 -8.97
N THR A 59 -21.81 -16.62 -8.68
CA THR A 59 -20.48 -17.24 -8.55
C THR A 59 -19.72 -16.52 -7.45
N VAL A 60 -18.90 -17.26 -6.67
CA VAL A 60 -18.14 -16.74 -5.51
C VAL A 60 -17.00 -15.78 -5.91
N ASP A 61 -16.94 -15.37 -7.18
CA ASP A 61 -15.79 -14.71 -7.80
C ASP A 61 -15.61 -13.24 -7.36
N ASP A 62 -16.71 -12.50 -7.15
CA ASP A 62 -16.64 -11.08 -6.74
C ASP A 62 -16.13 -10.91 -5.31
N LEU A 63 -16.60 -11.77 -4.39
CA LEU A 63 -16.11 -11.79 -3.01
C LEU A 63 -14.64 -12.23 -2.95
N LYS A 64 -14.28 -13.23 -3.77
CA LYS A 64 -12.90 -13.70 -3.88
C LYS A 64 -11.97 -12.58 -4.33
N LYS A 65 -12.32 -11.82 -5.37
CA LYS A 65 -11.53 -10.66 -5.84
C LYS A 65 -11.38 -9.58 -4.79
N LEU A 66 -12.44 -9.27 -4.04
CA LEU A 66 -12.39 -8.28 -2.96
C LEU A 66 -11.44 -8.71 -1.83
N ILE A 67 -11.45 -10.00 -1.47
CA ILE A 67 -10.55 -10.56 -0.45
C ILE A 67 -9.10 -10.62 -0.97
N GLU A 68 -8.89 -10.99 -2.24
CA GLU A 68 -7.55 -11.00 -2.84
C GLU A 68 -6.90 -9.62 -2.81
N ILE A 69 -7.63 -8.57 -3.17
CA ILE A 69 -7.12 -7.19 -3.10
C ILE A 69 -6.79 -6.79 -1.65
N ASP A 70 -7.63 -7.15 -0.68
CA ASP A 70 -7.37 -6.87 0.73
C ASP A 70 -6.09 -7.58 1.23
N LEU A 71 -5.91 -8.85 0.85
CA LEU A 71 -4.72 -9.63 1.18
C LEU A 71 -3.45 -9.08 0.51
N GLU A 72 -3.54 -8.64 -0.75
CA GLU A 72 -2.44 -7.97 -1.45
C GLU A 72 -2.03 -6.67 -0.77
N LEU A 73 -3.00 -5.88 -0.29
CA LEU A 73 -2.74 -4.65 0.49
C LEU A 73 -2.23 -4.93 1.93
N GLN A 74 -2.40 -6.15 2.43
CA GLN A 74 -1.84 -6.61 3.71
C GLN A 74 -0.46 -7.26 3.57
N ARG A 75 -0.06 -7.68 2.36
CA ARG A 75 1.31 -8.08 2.12
C ARG A 75 2.20 -6.85 2.25
N ASP A 76 2.83 -6.77 3.41
CA ASP A 76 4.04 -5.98 3.59
C ASP A 76 5.09 -6.64 2.68
N ASP A 77 5.26 -6.09 1.48
CA ASP A 77 6.52 -6.23 0.77
C ASP A 77 7.55 -5.55 1.69
N LEU A 78 8.29 -6.39 2.42
CA LEU A 78 9.47 -6.06 3.22
C LEU A 78 10.44 -5.19 2.42
#